data_AF-A0A9P4NSU8-F1
#
_entry.id   AF-A0A9P4NSU8-F1
#
_cell.length_a   1.000
_cell.length_b   1.000
_cell.length_c   1.000
_cell.angle_alpha   90.00
_cell.angle_beta   90.00
_cell.angle_gamma   90.00
#
_symmetry.space_group_name_H-M   'P 1'
#
loop_
_entity.id
_entity.type
_entity.pdbx_description
1 polymer ?
#
loop_
_entity_poly.entity_id
_entity_poly.type
_entity_poly.pdbx_seq_one_letter_code
_entity_poly.pdbx_strand_id
1 'polypeptide(L)'
;MERGPSSRYSRHSQNVDGFLSPIAPARPISSQQRHSSQSSTSFRWSALSIWDTLDVSELNLDITSDFKVEELETQKPRTITIDQGRIIKIACILGLVAAASISLAAFGYGIALVQLDHQAVAEWLRRTVTSIGLQTFFFSTPGPEYYPGHQPLQMPAAVMILVPLFLNYAITAILASLSFIQSTTLRWALCREGRLPFNSNPRLFIAARNHAPNSWFTNSVSVLSLIFVYGSLAVLSTDINVLGYINAAGDNTDDSIPYRGINNGLDINGWALVVLATCLLLQFVISAWCMLWDPKLVKTWSENPMMVARACEQHQLSQAVRTSTQGSSEVSTISNGSWMSKLSWKEKSTPIPGELGESHNHDYLQHSDDQIPLQPSARTIIPKIRRITLLLWLFFGLLTISVIAVAIIAHIKGTASASHARYYGSNQLSSSRLWIWFGQLWFRYADLDLTPKNHDGLTIVFQSLFQAPLTLILHSTELLVDVIRDERAWREASTKKGAKVNENMFVSMLKNWPSLILFLFKGLTQWVFSCVVAVDAVVTVSLLPLVTLAILILLLAIFSEKLSRWRPKGKQPATYGNLMLLSRYMADLDSDRVFWVDTDT
;
A
#
# COMPACT_ATOMS: atom_id res chain seq x y z
N MET A 1 64.75 -9.63 -37.65
CA MET A 1 64.30 -11.03 -37.80
C MET A 1 63.83 -11.50 -36.43
N GLU A 2 62.58 -11.17 -36.09
CA GLU A 2 61.96 -11.49 -34.80
C GLU A 2 61.13 -12.76 -34.92
N ARG A 3 61.30 -13.68 -33.97
CA ARG A 3 60.45 -14.86 -33.79
C ARG A 3 59.38 -14.52 -32.76
N GLY A 4 58.11 -14.52 -33.19
CA GLY A 4 56.96 -14.51 -32.28
C GLY A 4 56.55 -15.95 -31.90
N PRO A 5 56.07 -16.20 -30.67
CA PRO A 5 55.53 -17.50 -30.29
C PRO A 5 54.02 -17.55 -30.52
N SER A 6 53.59 -18.61 -31.22
CA SER A 6 52.20 -19.00 -31.41
C SER A 6 51.64 -19.65 -30.13
N SER A 7 50.68 -19.00 -29.46
CA SER A 7 49.92 -19.60 -28.37
C SER A 7 48.74 -20.42 -28.90
N ARG A 8 48.83 -21.74 -28.76
CA ARG A 8 47.81 -22.73 -29.08
C ARG A 8 46.89 -22.90 -27.86
N TYR A 9 45.64 -22.43 -27.94
CA TYR A 9 44.62 -22.67 -26.91
C TYR A 9 43.99 -24.06 -27.14
N SER A 10 44.30 -25.01 -26.25
CA SER A 10 43.59 -26.30 -26.16
C SER A 10 42.26 -26.11 -25.44
N ARG A 11 41.15 -26.40 -26.13
CA ARG A 11 39.83 -26.62 -25.53
C ARG A 11 39.81 -28.00 -24.86
N HIS A 12 39.63 -28.02 -23.54
CA HIS A 12 39.15 -29.20 -22.82
C HIS A 12 37.62 -29.15 -22.78
N SER A 13 36.96 -29.95 -23.59
CA SER A 13 35.55 -30.32 -23.39
C SER A 13 35.52 -31.53 -22.45
N GLN A 14 35.08 -31.33 -21.22
CA GLN A 14 34.70 -32.44 -20.36
C GLN A 14 33.31 -32.93 -20.80
N ASN A 15 33.29 -34.11 -21.39
CA ASN A 15 32.11 -34.96 -21.52
C ASN A 15 31.61 -35.32 -20.11
N VAL A 16 30.35 -35.00 -19.83
CA VAL A 16 29.58 -35.62 -18.76
C VAL A 16 28.44 -36.38 -19.43
N ASP A 17 28.78 -37.54 -20.00
CA ASP A 17 27.81 -38.54 -20.43
C ASP A 17 27.72 -39.58 -19.31
N GLY A 18 26.57 -39.62 -18.63
CA GLY A 18 26.32 -40.56 -17.55
C GLY A 18 24.83 -40.85 -17.41
N PHE A 19 24.44 -42.01 -17.93
CA PHE A 19 23.22 -42.78 -17.61
C PHE A 19 21.88 -42.15 -18.00
N LEU A 20 21.25 -42.71 -19.06
CA LEU A 20 19.85 -43.14 -19.05
C LEU A 20 19.64 -44.15 -20.20
N SER A 21 19.34 -45.40 -19.85
CA SER A 21 18.95 -46.48 -20.77
C SER A 21 17.51 -46.29 -21.28
N PRO A 22 17.17 -46.73 -22.50
CA PRO A 22 15.81 -46.60 -23.02
C PRO A 22 14.90 -47.72 -22.49
N ILE A 23 13.82 -47.34 -21.80
CA ILE A 23 12.70 -48.23 -21.47
C ILE A 23 11.73 -48.27 -22.65
N ALA A 24 11.36 -49.50 -23.04
CA ALA A 24 10.49 -49.82 -24.17
C ALA A 24 9.06 -49.26 -24.04
N PRO A 25 8.35 -49.01 -25.16
CA PRO A 25 6.99 -48.48 -25.14
C PRO A 25 5.95 -49.54 -24.73
N ALA A 26 5.16 -49.22 -23.70
CA ALA A 26 4.00 -49.99 -23.29
C ALA A 26 2.78 -49.69 -24.18
N ARG A 27 1.99 -50.74 -24.44
CA ARG A 27 0.79 -50.79 -25.28
C ARG A 27 -0.34 -49.86 -24.79
N PRO A 28 -1.24 -49.40 -25.68
CA PRO A 28 -2.41 -48.61 -25.29
C PRO A 28 -3.48 -49.50 -24.65
N ILE A 29 -3.89 -49.14 -23.43
CA ILE A 29 -5.07 -49.69 -22.76
C ILE A 29 -6.25 -48.78 -23.07
N SER A 30 -7.26 -49.35 -23.71
CA SER A 30 -8.59 -48.77 -23.92
C SER A 30 -9.27 -48.49 -22.59
N SER A 31 -9.58 -47.23 -22.29
CA SER A 31 -10.41 -46.86 -21.14
C SER A 31 -11.84 -46.56 -21.57
N GLN A 32 -12.72 -47.27 -20.88
CA GLN A 32 -14.15 -47.41 -21.04
C GLN A 32 -14.86 -46.20 -20.42
N GLN A 33 -15.76 -45.57 -21.18
CA GLN A 33 -16.67 -44.52 -20.71
C GLN A 33 -17.53 -45.05 -19.55
N ARG A 34 -17.43 -44.40 -18.38
CA ARG A 34 -18.42 -44.52 -17.30
C ARG A 34 -19.11 -43.18 -17.12
N HIS A 35 -20.41 -43.19 -17.40
CA HIS A 35 -21.36 -42.16 -16.98
C HIS A 35 -21.39 -42.07 -15.45
N SER A 36 -21.17 -40.89 -14.89
CA SER A 36 -21.58 -40.55 -13.54
C SER A 36 -22.45 -39.30 -13.56
N SER A 37 -23.61 -39.46 -12.92
CA SER A 37 -24.71 -38.53 -12.75
C SER A 37 -24.30 -37.26 -12.01
N GLN A 38 -24.57 -36.10 -12.61
CA GLN A 38 -24.56 -34.80 -11.94
C GLN A 38 -25.81 -34.65 -11.07
N SER A 39 -25.63 -34.56 -9.76
CA SER A 39 -26.61 -34.02 -8.82
C SER A 39 -26.45 -32.49 -8.76
N SER A 40 -27.41 -31.76 -9.30
CA SER A 40 -27.48 -30.30 -9.24
C SER A 40 -27.96 -29.83 -7.85
N THR A 41 -27.08 -29.19 -7.08
CA THR A 41 -27.49 -28.32 -5.96
C THR A 41 -27.29 -26.87 -6.41
N SER A 42 -28.38 -26.23 -6.81
CA SER A 42 -28.41 -24.83 -7.22
C SER A 42 -28.28 -23.91 -6.01
N PHE A 43 -27.09 -23.38 -5.76
CA PHE A 43 -26.89 -22.25 -4.86
C PHE A 43 -27.04 -20.96 -5.68
N ARG A 44 -28.24 -20.37 -5.68
CA ARG A 44 -28.53 -19.09 -6.35
C ARG A 44 -27.91 -17.93 -5.57
N TRP A 45 -26.82 -17.36 -6.09
CA TRP A 45 -26.35 -16.02 -5.72
C TRP A 45 -27.17 -14.99 -6.50
N SER A 46 -28.03 -14.24 -5.81
CA SER A 46 -28.72 -13.06 -6.36
C SER A 46 -27.76 -11.86 -6.35
N ALA A 47 -26.75 -11.85 -7.22
CA ALA A 47 -25.79 -10.74 -7.35
C ALA A 47 -26.30 -9.59 -8.26
N LEU A 48 -27.52 -9.70 -8.81
CA LEU A 48 -28.09 -8.72 -9.75
C LEU A 48 -28.91 -7.59 -9.11
N SER A 49 -29.12 -7.56 -7.78
CA SER A 49 -29.90 -6.49 -7.11
C SER A 49 -29.07 -5.34 -6.53
N ILE A 50 -27.76 -5.30 -6.75
CA ILE A 50 -26.87 -4.22 -6.24
C ILE A 50 -27.01 -2.96 -7.10
N TRP A 51 -27.37 -3.09 -8.39
CA TRP A 51 -27.63 -1.93 -9.25
C TRP A 51 -29.02 -1.32 -9.01
N ASP A 52 -30.03 -2.13 -8.70
CA ASP A 52 -31.39 -1.65 -8.38
C ASP A 52 -31.48 -0.94 -7.00
N THR A 53 -30.46 -1.09 -6.14
CA THR A 53 -30.34 -0.36 -4.86
C THR A 53 -29.42 0.87 -4.94
N LEU A 54 -28.70 1.05 -6.04
CA LEU A 54 -28.02 2.30 -6.38
C LEU A 54 -28.99 3.15 -7.21
N ASP A 55 -30.11 3.52 -6.60
CA ASP A 55 -31.04 4.46 -7.21
C ASP A 55 -30.37 5.85 -7.26
N VAL A 56 -29.81 6.17 -8.43
CA VAL A 56 -29.23 7.49 -8.73
C VAL A 56 -30.29 8.59 -8.62
N SER A 57 -31.59 8.25 -8.56
CA SER A 57 -32.65 9.20 -8.28
C SER A 57 -32.67 9.71 -6.82
N GLU A 58 -32.08 9.01 -5.84
CA GLU A 58 -31.84 9.57 -4.50
C GLU A 58 -30.74 10.66 -4.48
N LEU A 59 -29.97 10.82 -5.57
CA LEU A 59 -29.10 11.98 -5.76
C LEU A 59 -29.85 13.21 -6.31
N ASN A 60 -31.08 13.06 -6.80
CA ASN A 60 -32.03 14.16 -6.98
C ASN A 60 -32.75 14.38 -5.65
N LEU A 61 -32.04 14.99 -4.69
CA LEU A 61 -32.66 15.55 -3.50
C LEU A 61 -33.67 16.62 -3.94
N ASP A 62 -34.94 16.29 -3.77
CA ASP A 62 -36.08 17.18 -3.85
C ASP A 62 -35.84 18.38 -2.91
N ILE A 63 -35.52 19.53 -3.50
CA ILE A 63 -35.21 20.79 -2.78
C ILE A 63 -36.47 21.63 -2.54
N THR A 64 -37.66 21.17 -2.94
CA THR A 64 -38.86 22.01 -2.88
C THR A 64 -40.09 21.25 -2.43
N SER A 65 -40.36 21.21 -1.12
CA SER A 65 -41.66 21.61 -0.56
C SER A 65 -41.78 21.23 0.91
N ASP A 66 -42.41 22.13 1.67
CA ASP A 66 -42.98 21.94 3.00
C ASP A 66 -42.06 22.03 4.22
N PHE A 67 -41.37 23.17 4.33
CA PHE A 67 -41.10 23.76 5.64
C PHE A 67 -42.09 24.90 5.89
N LYS A 68 -43.12 24.64 6.71
CA LYS A 68 -43.95 25.70 7.29
C LYS A 68 -43.04 26.57 8.15
N VAL A 69 -42.81 27.79 7.65
CA VAL A 69 -42.12 28.86 8.35
C VAL A 69 -43.06 29.36 9.45
N GLU A 70 -42.91 28.80 10.64
CA GLU A 70 -43.39 29.44 11.87
C GLU A 70 -42.33 30.43 12.32
N GLU A 71 -42.78 31.66 12.50
CA GLU A 71 -42.04 32.90 12.66
C GLU A 71 -41.30 32.92 14.02
N LEU A 72 -40.02 32.56 14.02
CA LEU A 72 -39.12 32.72 15.16
C LEU A 72 -38.02 33.73 14.81
N GLU A 73 -38.22 34.93 15.33
CA GLU A 73 -37.39 36.12 15.18
C GLU A 73 -35.90 35.88 15.57
N THR A 74 -35.01 36.36 14.71
CA THR A 74 -33.65 36.86 15.02
C THR A 74 -32.50 35.89 15.38
N GLN A 75 -32.46 34.65 14.87
CA GLN A 75 -31.17 33.97 14.69
C GLN A 75 -30.60 34.28 13.30
N LYS A 76 -29.59 35.15 13.28
CA LYS A 76 -28.75 35.49 12.12
C LYS A 76 -28.50 34.23 11.28
N PRO A 77 -28.81 34.22 9.97
CA PRO A 77 -28.69 33.03 9.14
C PRO A 77 -27.25 32.52 9.24
N ARG A 78 -27.06 31.40 9.95
CA ARG A 78 -25.80 30.67 9.98
C ARG A 78 -25.54 30.31 8.54
N THR A 79 -24.61 31.02 7.90
CA THR A 79 -24.13 30.71 6.57
C THR A 79 -23.76 29.24 6.56
N ILE A 80 -24.58 28.45 5.90
CA ILE A 80 -24.43 27.01 5.74
C ILE A 80 -23.14 26.85 4.95
N THR A 81 -22.03 26.68 5.67
CA THR A 81 -20.76 26.29 5.08
C THR A 81 -21.04 25.00 4.33
N ILE A 82 -20.79 25.00 3.02
CA ILE A 82 -20.93 23.82 2.17
C ILE A 82 -20.23 22.67 2.90
N ASP A 83 -21.03 21.70 3.31
CA ASP A 83 -20.68 20.61 4.19
C ASP A 83 -19.52 19.82 3.54
N GLN A 84 -18.29 20.07 3.96
CA GLN A 84 -17.10 19.43 3.40
C GLN A 84 -17.16 17.90 3.51
N GLY A 85 -17.93 17.39 4.48
CA GLY A 85 -18.28 15.98 4.56
C GLY A 85 -18.91 15.46 3.26
N ARG A 86 -19.71 16.28 2.55
CA ARG A 86 -20.27 15.95 1.24
C ARG A 86 -19.21 15.85 0.16
N ILE A 87 -18.25 16.79 0.08
CA ILE A 87 -17.18 16.74 -0.93
C ILE A 87 -16.33 15.47 -0.74
N ILE A 88 -15.96 15.17 0.50
CA ILE A 88 -15.20 13.97 0.84
C ILE A 88 -16.01 12.71 0.49
N LYS A 89 -17.30 12.68 0.88
CA LYS A 89 -18.20 11.57 0.54
C LYS A 89 -18.32 11.37 -0.98
N ILE A 90 -18.46 12.45 -1.76
CA ILE A 90 -18.49 12.40 -3.23
C ILE A 90 -17.17 11.84 -3.77
N ALA A 91 -16.02 12.32 -3.28
CA ALA A 91 -14.71 11.79 -3.69
C ALA A 91 -14.56 10.29 -3.38
N CYS A 92 -15.08 9.83 -2.23
CA CYS A 92 -15.13 8.42 -1.88
C CYS A 92 -16.01 7.62 -2.83
N ILE A 93 -17.19 8.12 -3.17
CA ILE A 93 -18.11 7.49 -4.13
C ILE A 93 -17.46 7.42 -5.51
N LEU A 94 -16.79 8.48 -5.97
CA LEU A 94 -16.05 8.46 -7.23
C LEU A 94 -14.92 7.42 -7.22
N GLY A 95 -14.17 7.31 -6.12
CA GLY A 95 -13.17 6.26 -5.94
C GLY A 95 -13.78 4.84 -5.96
N LEU A 96 -14.96 4.68 -5.37
CA LEU A 96 -15.73 3.43 -5.37
C LEU A 96 -16.18 3.05 -6.80
N VAL A 97 -16.73 4.00 -7.55
CA VAL A 97 -17.15 3.82 -8.95
C VAL A 97 -15.95 3.51 -9.86
N ALA A 98 -14.83 4.21 -9.67
CA ALA A 98 -13.60 3.94 -10.40
C ALA A 98 -13.07 2.53 -10.12
N ALA A 99 -13.07 2.10 -8.85
CA ALA A 99 -12.68 0.73 -8.48
C ALA A 99 -13.56 -0.33 -9.14
N ALA A 100 -14.89 -0.15 -9.12
CA ALA A 100 -15.83 -1.06 -9.77
C ALA A 100 -15.63 -1.10 -11.29
N SER A 101 -15.51 0.06 -11.92
CA SER A 101 -15.37 0.15 -13.38
C SER A 101 -14.08 -0.49 -13.87
N ILE A 102 -12.95 -0.17 -13.20
CA ILE A 102 -11.64 -0.72 -13.55
C ILE A 102 -11.59 -2.22 -13.26
N SER A 103 -12.13 -2.69 -12.13
CA SER A 103 -12.16 -4.12 -11.82
C SER A 103 -13.02 -4.90 -12.82
N LEU A 104 -14.22 -4.42 -13.19
CA LEU A 104 -15.07 -5.10 -14.18
C LEU A 104 -14.42 -5.14 -15.58
N ALA A 105 -13.83 -4.02 -16.02
CA ALA A 105 -13.12 -3.97 -17.30
C ALA A 105 -11.91 -4.91 -17.32
N ALA A 106 -11.08 -4.87 -16.26
CA ALA A 106 -9.93 -5.75 -16.10
C ALA A 106 -10.35 -7.23 -16.02
N PHE A 107 -11.44 -7.55 -15.32
CA PHE A 107 -11.96 -8.91 -15.21
C PHE A 107 -12.42 -9.45 -16.58
N GLY A 108 -13.23 -8.67 -17.30
CA GLY A 108 -13.72 -9.05 -18.63
C GLY A 108 -12.59 -9.24 -19.63
N TYR A 109 -11.62 -8.31 -19.65
CA TYR A 109 -10.45 -8.40 -20.52
C TYR A 109 -9.54 -9.58 -20.12
N GLY A 110 -9.31 -9.80 -18.83
CA GLY A 110 -8.52 -10.92 -18.33
C GLY A 110 -9.15 -12.28 -18.66
N ILE A 111 -10.46 -12.44 -18.50
CA ILE A 111 -11.17 -13.67 -18.91
C ILE A 111 -11.08 -13.85 -20.43
N ALA A 112 -11.27 -12.78 -21.21
CA ALA A 112 -11.14 -12.87 -22.67
C ALA A 112 -9.73 -13.34 -23.06
N LEU A 113 -8.68 -12.82 -22.43
CA LEU A 113 -7.31 -13.28 -22.66
C LEU A 113 -7.13 -14.76 -22.29
N VAL A 114 -7.58 -15.18 -21.11
CA VAL A 114 -7.47 -16.57 -20.64
C VAL A 114 -8.26 -17.56 -21.52
N GLN A 115 -9.41 -17.14 -22.05
CA GLN A 115 -10.24 -17.97 -22.94
C GLN A 115 -9.69 -18.06 -24.37
N LEU A 116 -8.93 -17.06 -24.81
CA LEU A 116 -8.19 -17.09 -26.07
C LEU A 116 -6.95 -17.99 -25.89
N ASP A 117 -7.18 -19.30 -25.78
CA ASP A 117 -6.12 -20.33 -25.61
C ASP A 117 -5.12 -20.34 -26.77
N HIS A 118 -5.52 -19.79 -27.93
CA HIS A 118 -4.72 -19.75 -29.16
C HIS A 118 -4.65 -18.34 -29.74
N GLN A 119 -3.79 -17.49 -29.18
CA GLN A 119 -3.42 -16.25 -29.85
C GLN A 119 -2.34 -16.52 -30.90
N ALA A 120 -2.56 -16.02 -32.12
CA ALA A 120 -1.54 -16.06 -33.15
C ALA A 120 -0.33 -15.23 -32.68
N VAL A 121 0.87 -15.82 -32.76
CA VAL A 121 2.11 -15.09 -32.45
C VAL A 121 2.17 -13.81 -33.27
N ALA A 122 2.33 -12.69 -32.57
CA ALA A 122 2.42 -11.37 -33.17
C ALA A 122 3.50 -11.35 -34.25
N GLU A 123 3.25 -10.64 -35.35
CA GLU A 123 4.12 -10.69 -36.52
C GLU A 123 5.57 -10.32 -36.20
N TRP A 124 5.78 -9.35 -35.31
CA TRP A 124 7.09 -8.90 -34.86
C TRP A 124 7.86 -9.93 -34.01
N LEU A 125 7.19 -10.94 -33.47
CA LEU A 125 7.81 -12.06 -32.72
C LEU A 125 8.12 -13.26 -33.62
N ARG A 126 7.62 -13.30 -34.85
CA ARG A 126 7.85 -14.46 -35.73
C ARG A 126 9.31 -14.55 -36.13
N ARG A 127 9.86 -15.78 -36.11
CA ARG A 127 11.25 -16.09 -36.42
C ARG A 127 12.24 -15.36 -35.52
N THR A 128 11.84 -15.08 -34.28
CA THR A 128 12.72 -14.48 -33.28
C THR A 128 13.00 -15.45 -32.15
N VAL A 129 14.15 -15.24 -31.52
CA VAL A 129 14.45 -15.77 -30.20
C VAL A 129 14.17 -14.63 -29.23
N THR A 130 13.21 -14.81 -28.33
CA THR A 130 12.75 -13.75 -27.44
C THR A 130 12.81 -14.20 -26.00
N SER A 131 13.28 -13.33 -25.12
CA SER A 131 13.10 -13.49 -23.68
C SER A 131 11.78 -12.83 -23.28
N ILE A 132 10.84 -13.60 -22.74
CA ILE A 132 9.66 -13.07 -22.05
C ILE A 132 9.90 -13.28 -20.57
N GLY A 133 10.08 -12.19 -19.85
CA GLY A 133 10.66 -12.25 -18.51
C GLY A 133 12.04 -12.90 -18.62
N LEU A 134 12.19 -14.06 -18.00
CA LEU A 134 13.46 -14.78 -17.93
C LEU A 134 13.50 -16.05 -18.77
N GLN A 135 12.36 -16.40 -19.36
CA GLN A 135 12.27 -17.57 -20.22
C GLN A 135 12.57 -17.16 -21.67
N THR A 136 13.46 -17.92 -22.29
CA THR A 136 13.77 -17.76 -23.71
C THR A 136 12.86 -18.66 -24.54
N PHE A 137 12.13 -18.05 -25.45
CA PHE A 137 11.22 -18.69 -26.38
C PHE A 137 11.78 -18.61 -27.80
N PHE A 138 11.60 -19.70 -28.54
CA PHE A 138 12.01 -19.82 -29.94
C PHE A 138 10.76 -19.86 -30.81
N PHE A 139 10.48 -18.77 -31.53
CA PHE A 139 9.29 -18.67 -32.38
C PHE A 139 9.61 -19.05 -33.83
N SER A 140 9.83 -20.33 -34.10
CA SER A 140 10.12 -20.90 -35.43
C SER A 140 8.82 -21.07 -36.26
N THR A 141 8.69 -20.45 -37.43
CA THR A 141 7.46 -20.54 -38.29
C THR A 141 7.26 -21.89 -38.98
N PRO A 142 6.02 -22.26 -39.43
CA PRO A 142 4.72 -21.64 -39.16
C PRO A 142 3.81 -22.52 -38.26
N GLY A 143 3.23 -21.93 -37.21
CA GLY A 143 2.25 -22.59 -36.35
C GLY A 143 2.43 -22.56 -34.82
N PRO A 144 3.44 -21.91 -34.20
CA PRO A 144 3.45 -21.88 -32.74
C PRO A 144 2.32 -20.96 -32.25
N GLU A 145 1.48 -21.50 -31.38
CA GLU A 145 0.54 -20.72 -30.58
C GLU A 145 1.35 -19.87 -29.60
N TYR A 146 0.97 -18.60 -29.43
CA TYR A 146 1.56 -17.79 -28.37
C TYR A 146 1.13 -18.34 -27.01
N TYR A 147 1.87 -18.00 -25.96
CA TYR A 147 1.60 -18.50 -24.61
C TYR A 147 0.13 -18.22 -24.22
N PRO A 148 -0.66 -19.24 -23.87
CA PRO A 148 -2.08 -19.08 -23.58
C PRO A 148 -2.33 -18.07 -22.47
N GLY A 149 -3.35 -17.21 -22.62
CA GLY A 149 -3.70 -16.23 -21.59
C GLY A 149 -2.82 -14.99 -21.55
N HIS A 150 -1.85 -14.85 -22.47
CA HIS A 150 -0.94 -13.71 -22.51
C HIS A 150 -1.11 -12.91 -23.81
N GLN A 151 -0.85 -11.60 -23.74
CA GLN A 151 -0.89 -10.72 -24.91
C GLN A 151 0.39 -9.88 -25.04
N PRO A 152 1.17 -10.05 -26.13
CA PRO A 152 2.35 -9.25 -26.37
C PRO A 152 1.98 -7.92 -27.02
N LEU A 153 2.43 -6.81 -26.44
CA LEU A 153 2.27 -5.46 -26.96
C LEU A 153 3.63 -4.85 -27.31
N GLN A 154 3.85 -4.48 -28.58
CA GLN A 154 5.10 -3.83 -28.96
C GLN A 154 5.11 -2.37 -28.47
N MET A 155 6.13 -1.98 -27.70
CA MET A 155 6.22 -0.65 -27.11
C MET A 155 7.68 -0.15 -27.04
N PRO A 156 7.94 1.17 -27.11
CA PRO A 156 9.25 1.72 -26.82
C PRO A 156 9.72 1.41 -25.39
N ALA A 157 11.03 1.26 -25.18
CA ALA A 157 11.62 0.91 -23.89
C ALA A 157 11.19 1.83 -22.73
N ALA A 158 11.07 3.13 -22.99
CA ALA A 158 10.65 4.09 -21.98
C ALA A 158 9.19 3.85 -21.52
N VAL A 159 8.31 3.48 -22.45
CA VAL A 159 6.90 3.23 -22.16
C VAL A 159 6.74 1.95 -21.31
N MET A 160 7.55 0.93 -21.57
CA MET A 160 7.55 -0.31 -20.76
C MET A 160 7.88 -0.07 -19.29
N ILE A 161 8.71 0.93 -18.97
CA ILE A 161 9.03 1.30 -17.59
C ILE A 161 7.91 2.17 -16.98
N LEU A 162 7.37 3.09 -17.77
CA LEU A 162 6.36 4.04 -17.31
C LEU A 162 4.99 3.39 -17.06
N VAL A 163 4.61 2.39 -17.86
CA VAL A 163 3.30 1.72 -17.73
C VAL A 163 3.15 1.03 -16.36
N PRO A 164 4.05 0.12 -15.92
CA PRO A 164 3.94 -0.52 -14.61
C PRO A 164 4.03 0.48 -13.46
N LEU A 165 4.88 1.51 -13.58
CA LEU A 165 4.98 2.58 -12.59
C LEU A 165 3.67 3.35 -12.45
N PHE A 166 3.07 3.76 -13.58
CA PHE A 166 1.79 4.44 -13.62
C PHE A 166 0.67 3.58 -13.02
N LEU A 167 0.61 2.30 -13.39
CA LEU A 167 -0.37 1.36 -12.85
C LEU A 167 -0.23 1.20 -11.33
N ASN A 168 0.99 1.14 -10.80
CA ASN A 168 1.24 1.11 -9.36
C ASN A 168 0.68 2.35 -8.65
N TYR A 169 0.87 3.55 -9.19
CA TYR A 169 0.29 4.77 -8.61
C TYR A 169 -1.23 4.83 -8.75
N ALA A 170 -1.78 4.44 -9.90
CA ALA A 170 -3.22 4.41 -10.13
C ALA A 170 -3.94 3.46 -9.17
N ILE A 171 -3.44 2.23 -9.03
CA ILE A 171 -3.97 1.24 -8.09
C ILE A 171 -3.81 1.73 -6.64
N THR A 172 -2.66 2.32 -6.29
CA THR A 172 -2.45 2.91 -4.94
C THR A 172 -3.48 4.00 -4.62
N ALA A 173 -3.81 4.87 -5.58
CA ALA A 173 -4.82 5.93 -5.40
C ALA A 173 -6.25 5.38 -5.20
N ILE A 174 -6.61 4.36 -5.97
CA ILE A 174 -7.90 3.68 -5.84
C ILE A 174 -7.99 3.01 -4.46
N LEU A 175 -6.97 2.25 -4.08
CA LEU A 175 -6.91 1.57 -2.78
C LEU A 175 -6.91 2.55 -1.61
N ALA A 176 -6.29 3.71 -1.73
CA ALA A 176 -6.33 4.76 -0.70
C ALA A 176 -7.77 5.26 -0.48
N SER A 177 -8.53 5.47 -1.56
CA SER A 177 -9.94 5.88 -1.48
C SER A 177 -10.82 4.82 -0.81
N LEU A 178 -10.62 3.54 -1.15
CA LEU A 178 -11.34 2.43 -0.53
C LEU A 178 -10.97 2.26 0.95
N SER A 179 -9.68 2.34 1.27
CA SER A 179 -9.17 2.25 2.64
C SER A 179 -9.69 3.39 3.51
N PHE A 180 -9.87 4.58 2.94
CA PHE A 180 -10.44 5.73 3.63
C PHE A 180 -11.90 5.50 4.07
N ILE A 181 -12.74 4.93 3.20
CA ILE A 181 -14.13 4.54 3.55
C ILE A 181 -14.13 3.54 4.72
N GLN A 182 -13.30 2.52 4.61
CA GLN A 182 -13.19 1.46 5.61
C GLN A 182 -12.68 2.00 6.95
N SER A 183 -11.67 2.86 6.94
CA SER A 183 -11.11 3.51 8.14
C SER A 183 -12.15 4.42 8.81
N THR A 184 -12.86 5.23 8.03
CA THR A 184 -13.89 6.16 8.54
C THR A 184 -15.06 5.41 9.16
N THR A 185 -15.58 4.37 8.50
CA THR A 185 -16.68 3.56 9.04
C THR A 185 -16.25 2.76 10.28
N LEU A 186 -15.03 2.21 10.30
CA LEU A 186 -14.47 1.56 11.48
C LEU A 186 -14.35 2.55 12.65
N ARG A 187 -13.89 3.78 12.40
CA ARG A 187 -13.79 4.84 13.41
C ARG A 187 -15.13 5.07 14.10
N TRP A 188 -16.20 5.26 13.33
CA TRP A 188 -17.54 5.47 13.88
C TRP A 188 -18.13 4.23 14.55
N ALA A 189 -17.84 3.03 14.03
CA ALA A 189 -18.21 1.79 14.71
C ALA A 189 -17.54 1.67 16.09
N LEU A 190 -16.25 1.99 16.19
CA LEU A 190 -15.52 2.00 17.46
C LEU A 190 -15.99 3.12 18.39
N CYS A 191 -16.37 4.28 17.86
CA CYS A 191 -16.95 5.38 18.62
C CYS A 191 -18.25 4.92 19.31
N ARG A 192 -19.14 4.28 18.54
CA ARG A 192 -20.40 3.72 19.05
C ARG A 192 -20.18 2.66 20.14
N GLU A 193 -19.08 1.91 20.05
CA GLU A 193 -18.69 0.91 21.06
C GLU A 193 -17.98 1.53 22.29
N GLY A 194 -17.70 2.83 22.31
CA GLY A 194 -16.90 3.47 23.36
C GLY A 194 -15.41 3.05 23.36
N ARG A 195 -14.93 2.49 22.24
CA ARG A 195 -13.58 1.90 22.10
C ARG A 195 -12.68 2.70 21.17
N LEU A 196 -12.99 3.98 20.95
CA LEU A 196 -12.23 4.87 20.07
C LEU A 196 -11.30 5.81 20.88
N PRO A 197 -10.07 5.38 21.21
CA PRO A 197 -9.15 6.22 21.99
C PRO A 197 -8.53 7.36 21.17
N PHE A 198 -8.26 7.13 19.89
CA PHE A 198 -7.61 8.08 18.97
C PHE A 198 -8.47 8.26 17.72
N ASN A 199 -8.35 9.39 17.02
CA ASN A 199 -8.99 9.63 15.73
C ASN A 199 -8.47 8.62 14.68
N SER A 200 -7.15 8.49 14.59
CA SER A 200 -6.47 7.57 13.67
C SER A 200 -6.29 6.19 14.32
N ASN A 201 -6.97 5.17 13.78
CA ASN A 201 -6.81 3.78 14.22
C ASN A 201 -6.46 2.84 13.07
N PRO A 202 -5.51 1.93 13.28
CA PRO A 202 -5.13 0.98 12.27
C PRO A 202 -6.18 -0.12 12.19
N ARG A 203 -6.82 -0.23 11.02
CA ARG A 203 -7.73 -1.34 10.70
C ARG A 203 -7.08 -2.72 10.86
N LEU A 204 -5.76 -2.80 10.64
CA LEU A 204 -4.98 -4.04 10.79
C LEU A 204 -4.97 -4.57 12.24
N PHE A 205 -5.09 -3.70 13.25
CA PHE A 205 -4.94 -4.10 14.65
C PHE A 205 -6.21 -3.93 15.49
N ILE A 206 -7.29 -3.38 14.94
CA ILE A 206 -8.53 -3.12 15.67
C ILE A 206 -9.72 -3.51 14.80
N ALA A 207 -10.70 -4.16 15.43
CA ALA A 207 -11.98 -4.49 14.83
C ALA A 207 -13.15 -4.12 15.75
N ALA A 208 -14.27 -3.78 15.12
CA ALA A 208 -15.55 -3.60 15.80
C ALA A 208 -16.14 -4.98 16.14
N ARG A 209 -16.79 -5.08 17.30
CA ARG A 209 -17.47 -6.29 17.75
C ARG A 209 -18.87 -6.40 17.15
N ASN A 210 -19.56 -5.26 17.03
CA ASN A 210 -20.98 -5.20 16.68
C ASN A 210 -21.24 -4.66 15.27
N HIS A 211 -20.22 -4.66 14.41
CA HIS A 211 -20.31 -4.15 13.03
C HIS A 211 -19.66 -5.11 12.05
N ALA A 212 -20.46 -5.99 11.42
CA ALA A 212 -19.98 -7.09 10.59
C ALA A 212 -18.97 -6.68 9.48
N PRO A 213 -19.17 -5.57 8.72
CA PRO A 213 -18.19 -5.10 7.74
C PRO A 213 -16.80 -4.72 8.32
N ASN A 214 -16.77 -4.37 9.60
CA ASN A 214 -15.57 -3.91 10.32
C ASN A 214 -15.12 -4.92 11.39
N SER A 215 -15.57 -6.16 11.24
CA SER A 215 -15.14 -7.29 12.05
C SER A 215 -13.70 -7.69 11.72
N TRP A 216 -13.09 -8.48 12.59
CA TRP A 216 -11.70 -8.91 12.41
C TRP A 216 -11.54 -9.77 11.15
N PHE A 217 -12.52 -10.60 10.80
CA PHE A 217 -12.44 -11.47 9.63
C PHE A 217 -12.50 -10.64 8.33
N THR A 218 -13.39 -9.65 8.25
CA THR A 218 -13.50 -8.78 7.06
C THR A 218 -12.23 -7.94 6.89
N ASN A 219 -11.64 -7.48 8.00
CA ASN A 219 -10.36 -6.78 7.97
C ASN A 219 -9.23 -7.70 7.47
N SER A 220 -9.17 -8.97 7.91
CA SER A 220 -8.21 -9.95 7.41
C SER A 220 -8.39 -10.24 5.92
N VAL A 221 -9.62 -10.42 5.45
CA VAL A 221 -9.92 -10.63 4.02
C VAL A 221 -9.50 -9.41 3.19
N SER A 222 -9.76 -8.19 3.69
CA SER A 222 -9.31 -6.96 3.03
C SER A 222 -7.78 -6.88 3.00
N VAL A 223 -7.07 -7.27 4.06
CA VAL A 223 -5.59 -7.28 4.05
C VAL A 223 -5.05 -8.31 3.06
N LEU A 224 -5.64 -9.51 3.00
CA LEU A 224 -5.25 -10.53 2.03
C LEU A 224 -5.50 -10.07 0.59
N SER A 225 -6.69 -9.54 0.30
CA SER A 225 -6.98 -9.00 -1.03
C SER A 225 -6.02 -7.88 -1.42
N LEU A 226 -5.65 -7.00 -0.48
CA LEU A 226 -4.67 -5.95 -0.71
C LEU A 226 -3.29 -6.51 -1.11
N ILE A 227 -2.85 -7.58 -0.44
CA ILE A 227 -1.60 -8.28 -0.76
C ILE A 227 -1.67 -8.89 -2.18
N PHE A 228 -2.78 -9.56 -2.52
CA PHE A 228 -2.97 -10.14 -3.85
C PHE A 228 -3.12 -9.08 -4.95
N VAL A 229 -3.68 -7.90 -4.66
CA VAL A 229 -3.73 -6.78 -5.62
C VAL A 229 -2.31 -6.36 -6.01
N TYR A 230 -1.43 -6.10 -5.04
CA TYR A 230 -0.05 -5.71 -5.36
C TYR A 230 0.78 -6.88 -5.94
N GLY A 231 0.57 -8.11 -5.45
CA GLY A 231 1.25 -9.29 -5.98
C GLY A 231 0.87 -9.58 -7.43
N SER A 232 -0.42 -9.51 -7.76
CA SER A 232 -0.91 -9.68 -9.14
C SER A 232 -0.46 -8.51 -10.03
N LEU A 233 -0.43 -7.29 -9.51
CA LEU A 233 0.06 -6.13 -10.24
C LEU A 233 1.55 -6.25 -10.61
N ALA A 234 2.36 -6.85 -9.75
CA ALA A 234 3.78 -7.08 -10.00
C ALA A 234 4.05 -8.07 -11.15
N VAL A 235 3.16 -9.05 -11.36
CA VAL A 235 3.26 -10.03 -12.47
C VAL A 235 2.31 -9.74 -13.63
N LEU A 236 1.56 -8.63 -13.57
CA LEU A 236 0.62 -8.25 -14.62
C LEU A 236 1.32 -7.97 -15.94
N SER A 237 2.50 -7.35 -15.85
CA SER A 237 3.27 -6.91 -17.00
C SER A 237 4.68 -7.49 -16.94
N THR A 238 5.08 -8.19 -18.00
CA THR A 238 6.40 -8.80 -18.10
C THR A 238 7.12 -8.26 -19.34
N ASP A 239 8.40 -7.92 -19.20
CA ASP A 239 9.17 -7.38 -20.31
C ASP A 239 9.46 -8.47 -21.37
N ILE A 240 9.21 -8.13 -22.65
CA ILE A 240 9.59 -8.94 -23.81
C ILE A 240 10.80 -8.29 -24.48
N ASN A 241 11.85 -9.09 -24.68
CA ASN A 241 13.08 -8.67 -25.33
C ASN A 241 13.43 -9.63 -26.46
N VAL A 242 13.54 -9.12 -27.69
CA VAL A 242 14.05 -9.90 -28.83
C VAL A 242 15.57 -10.02 -28.69
N LEU A 243 16.07 -11.25 -28.57
CA LEU A 243 17.49 -11.59 -28.46
C LEU A 243 18.14 -11.77 -29.83
N GLY A 244 17.43 -12.34 -30.80
CA GLY A 244 17.96 -12.62 -32.15
C GLY A 244 16.92 -13.16 -33.12
N TYR A 245 17.37 -13.55 -34.32
CA TYR A 245 16.53 -14.11 -35.40
C TYR A 245 16.90 -15.55 -35.71
N ILE A 246 15.89 -16.34 -36.08
CA ILE A 246 16.05 -17.71 -36.56
C ILE A 246 16.08 -17.65 -38.09
N ASN A 247 17.17 -18.14 -38.69
CA ASN A 247 17.31 -18.22 -40.14
C ASN A 247 16.24 -19.14 -40.75
N ALA A 248 15.85 -18.87 -42.01
CA ALA A 248 14.84 -19.66 -42.71
C ALA A 248 15.21 -21.15 -42.86
N ALA A 249 16.50 -21.48 -42.77
CA ALA A 249 17.01 -22.84 -42.79
C ALA A 249 16.82 -23.60 -41.47
N GLY A 250 16.36 -22.94 -40.40
CA GLY A 250 16.26 -23.52 -39.05
C GLY A 250 17.61 -23.78 -38.35
N ASP A 251 18.72 -23.59 -39.07
CA ASP A 251 20.06 -23.84 -38.58
C ASP A 251 20.69 -22.57 -37.99
N ASN A 252 20.93 -22.62 -36.69
CA ASN A 252 21.62 -21.70 -35.78
C ASN A 252 21.27 -20.20 -35.86
N THR A 253 21.19 -19.57 -34.68
CA THR A 253 21.09 -18.13 -34.53
C THR A 253 22.32 -17.48 -35.15
N ASP A 254 22.13 -16.64 -36.15
CA ASP A 254 23.20 -15.75 -36.58
C ASP A 254 23.30 -14.64 -35.52
N ASP A 255 24.06 -14.92 -34.46
CA ASP A 255 24.33 -13.98 -33.35
C ASP A 255 24.97 -12.66 -33.84
N SER A 256 25.38 -12.60 -35.12
CA SER A 256 26.13 -11.49 -35.69
C SER A 256 25.30 -10.37 -36.32
N ILE A 257 23.97 -10.51 -36.44
CA ILE A 257 23.13 -9.47 -37.06
C ILE A 257 22.44 -8.62 -35.97
N PRO A 258 23.02 -7.47 -35.54
CA PRO A 258 22.37 -6.56 -34.63
C PRO A 258 21.09 -6.01 -35.29
N TYR A 259 19.96 -6.26 -34.66
CA TYR A 259 18.69 -5.74 -35.11
C TYR A 259 18.64 -4.21 -35.12
N ARG A 260 17.99 -3.63 -36.14
CA ARG A 260 17.85 -2.18 -36.35
C ARG A 260 16.45 -1.61 -36.07
N GLY A 261 15.51 -2.38 -35.50
CA GLY A 261 14.14 -1.92 -35.19
C GLY A 261 13.79 -1.86 -33.70
N ILE A 262 12.49 -1.76 -33.38
CA ILE A 262 11.95 -1.83 -32.01
C ILE A 262 11.95 -3.29 -31.54
N ASN A 263 12.80 -3.59 -30.55
CA ASN A 263 13.08 -4.95 -30.05
C ASN A 263 12.32 -5.33 -28.78
N ASN A 264 11.42 -4.45 -28.36
CA ASN A 264 10.90 -4.47 -27.00
C ASN A 264 9.38 -4.52 -27.05
N GLY A 265 8.81 -5.29 -26.14
CA GLY A 265 7.38 -5.36 -25.94
C GLY A 265 7.05 -5.59 -24.48
N LEU A 266 5.79 -5.40 -24.13
CA LEU A 266 5.22 -5.68 -22.84
C LEU A 266 4.25 -6.83 -22.99
N ASP A 267 4.46 -7.90 -22.24
CA ASP A 267 3.54 -9.02 -22.15
C ASP A 267 2.52 -8.75 -21.04
N ILE A 268 1.23 -8.89 -21.34
CA ILE A 268 0.15 -8.77 -20.34
C ILE A 268 -0.32 -10.16 -19.95
N ASN A 269 -0.21 -10.48 -18.66
CA ASN A 269 -0.69 -11.74 -18.09
C ASN A 269 -2.20 -11.65 -17.75
N GLY A 270 -3.02 -12.43 -18.46
CA GLY A 270 -4.47 -12.47 -18.27
C GLY A 270 -4.89 -13.01 -16.90
N TRP A 271 -4.21 -14.03 -16.37
CA TRP A 271 -4.50 -14.58 -15.04
C TRP A 271 -4.21 -13.55 -13.93
N ALA A 272 -3.09 -12.86 -14.02
CA ALA A 272 -2.74 -11.78 -13.10
C ALA A 272 -3.82 -10.69 -13.12
N LEU A 273 -4.33 -10.35 -14.31
CA LEU A 273 -5.39 -9.37 -14.46
C LEU A 273 -6.72 -9.84 -13.84
N VAL A 274 -7.09 -11.11 -14.00
CA VAL A 274 -8.29 -11.70 -13.38
C VAL A 274 -8.19 -11.67 -11.85
N VAL A 275 -7.05 -12.06 -11.27
CA VAL A 275 -6.85 -12.04 -9.82
C VAL A 275 -6.82 -10.61 -9.28
N LEU A 276 -6.12 -9.70 -9.97
CA LEU A 276 -6.11 -8.26 -9.65
C LEU A 276 -7.53 -7.70 -9.60
N ALA A 277 -8.32 -7.96 -10.65
CA ALA A 277 -9.69 -7.51 -10.76
C ALA A 277 -10.60 -8.09 -9.67
N THR A 278 -10.48 -9.39 -9.41
CA THR A 278 -11.27 -10.08 -8.38
C THR A 278 -10.97 -9.53 -6.98
N CYS A 279 -9.69 -9.33 -6.66
CA CYS A 279 -9.30 -8.79 -5.36
C CYS A 279 -9.70 -7.31 -5.22
N LEU A 280 -9.59 -6.51 -6.28
CA LEU A 280 -10.04 -5.12 -6.29
C LEU A 280 -11.57 -5.01 -6.15
N LEU A 281 -12.32 -5.91 -6.82
CA LEU A 281 -13.77 -6.02 -6.65
C LEU A 281 -14.13 -6.41 -5.21
N LEU A 282 -13.36 -7.29 -4.58
CA LEU A 282 -13.55 -7.64 -3.17
C LEU A 282 -13.33 -6.43 -2.24
N GLN A 283 -12.32 -5.58 -2.50
CA GLN A 283 -12.14 -4.32 -1.76
C GLN A 283 -13.33 -3.39 -1.97
N PHE A 284 -13.79 -3.27 -3.22
CA PHE A 284 -14.97 -2.48 -3.57
C PHE A 284 -16.20 -2.96 -2.78
N VAL A 285 -16.49 -4.26 -2.79
CA VAL A 285 -17.64 -4.85 -2.08
C VAL A 285 -17.53 -4.60 -0.58
N ILE A 286 -16.36 -4.78 0.02
CA ILE A 286 -16.15 -4.51 1.45
C ILE A 286 -16.39 -3.02 1.77
N SER A 287 -15.85 -2.11 0.95
CA SER A 287 -16.04 -0.68 1.15
C SER A 287 -17.48 -0.22 0.92
N ALA A 288 -18.16 -0.75 -0.09
CA ALA A 288 -19.57 -0.51 -0.35
C ALA A 288 -20.43 -1.04 0.79
N TRP A 289 -20.14 -2.25 1.29
CA TRP A 289 -20.81 -2.84 2.44
C TRP A 289 -20.63 -1.98 3.69
N CYS A 290 -19.42 -1.47 3.95
CA CYS A 290 -19.18 -0.53 5.03
C CYS A 290 -20.03 0.76 4.91
N MET A 291 -20.26 1.27 3.69
CA MET A 291 -21.04 2.49 3.46
C MET A 291 -22.55 2.24 3.56
N LEU A 292 -23.03 1.10 3.09
CA LEU A 292 -24.46 0.76 2.99
C LEU A 292 -25.04 0.13 4.26
N TRP A 293 -24.22 -0.47 5.11
CA TRP A 293 -24.69 -1.23 6.28
C TRP A 293 -25.49 -0.39 7.30
N ASP A 294 -24.99 0.80 7.62
CA ASP A 294 -25.65 1.72 8.55
C ASP A 294 -25.32 3.16 8.13
N PRO A 295 -26.13 3.76 7.24
CA PRO A 295 -25.88 5.11 6.73
C PRO A 295 -25.85 6.19 7.83
N LYS A 296 -26.50 5.92 8.97
CA LYS A 296 -26.57 6.83 10.13
C LYS A 296 -25.38 6.66 11.07
N LEU A 297 -24.53 5.66 10.86
CA LEU A 297 -23.34 5.41 11.66
C LEU A 297 -22.31 6.53 11.52
N VAL A 298 -22.02 6.91 10.27
CA VAL A 298 -20.99 7.91 9.96
C VAL A 298 -21.55 9.30 10.19
N LYS A 299 -21.15 9.94 11.30
CA LYS A 299 -21.61 11.29 11.64
C LYS A 299 -20.90 12.38 10.87
N THR A 300 -19.61 12.19 10.60
CA THR A 300 -18.86 13.07 9.70
C THR A 300 -17.81 12.26 8.91
N TRP A 301 -17.59 12.69 7.67
CA TRP A 301 -16.54 12.18 6.80
C TRP A 301 -15.24 12.99 6.91
N SER A 302 -15.19 13.99 7.79
CA SER A 302 -13.97 14.78 8.00
C SER A 302 -12.88 13.96 8.69
N GLU A 303 -11.64 14.11 8.21
CA GLU A 303 -10.45 13.59 8.88
C GLU A 303 -9.95 14.47 10.01
N ASN A 304 -10.44 15.72 10.07
CA ASN A 304 -9.99 16.67 11.07
C ASN A 304 -10.36 16.14 12.48
N PRO A 305 -9.37 15.90 13.36
CA PRO A 305 -9.62 15.31 14.67
C PRO A 305 -10.55 16.18 15.53
N MET A 306 -10.58 17.50 15.30
CA MET A 306 -11.45 18.45 15.99
C MET A 306 -12.91 18.25 15.61
N MET A 307 -13.20 18.05 14.32
CA MET A 307 -14.56 17.75 13.86
C MET A 307 -15.06 16.42 14.39
N VAL A 308 -14.18 15.43 14.41
CA VAL A 308 -14.51 14.11 14.95
C VAL A 308 -14.77 14.21 16.45
N ALA A 309 -13.93 14.90 17.21
CA ALA A 309 -14.15 15.13 18.64
C ALA A 309 -15.48 15.86 18.91
N ARG A 310 -15.78 16.92 18.16
CA ARG A 310 -17.05 17.65 18.23
C ARG A 310 -18.25 16.75 17.96
N ALA A 311 -18.20 15.98 16.88
CA ALA A 311 -19.29 15.08 16.52
C ALA A 311 -19.48 13.96 17.57
N CYS A 312 -18.40 13.44 18.17
CA CYS A 312 -18.47 12.50 19.29
C CYS A 312 -19.16 13.11 20.51
N GLU A 313 -18.89 14.38 20.81
CA GLU A 313 -19.45 15.09 21.95
C GLU A 313 -20.94 15.43 21.76
N GLN A 314 -21.30 15.99 20.61
CA GLN A 314 -22.69 16.37 20.27
C GLN A 314 -23.64 15.17 20.33
N HIS A 315 -23.17 13.98 20.00
CA HIS A 315 -23.97 12.76 20.03
C HIS A 315 -23.97 12.05 21.40
N GLN A 316 -23.52 12.70 22.48
CA GLN A 316 -23.47 12.18 23.86
C GLN A 316 -22.73 10.83 24.02
N LEU A 317 -21.98 10.40 22.99
CA LEU A 317 -21.18 9.17 23.00
C LEU A 317 -20.03 9.24 24.01
N SER A 318 -19.66 10.45 24.43
CA SER A 318 -18.72 10.73 25.51
C SER A 318 -19.16 10.18 26.87
N GLN A 319 -20.46 10.04 27.15
CA GLN A 319 -20.92 9.40 28.41
C GLN A 319 -20.63 7.89 28.42
N ALA A 320 -20.86 7.20 27.30
CA ALA A 320 -20.53 5.78 27.16
C ALA A 320 -19.00 5.52 27.29
N VAL A 321 -18.18 6.37 26.67
CA VAL A 321 -16.71 6.33 26.78
C VAL A 321 -16.24 6.58 28.22
N ARG A 322 -16.87 7.53 28.94
CA ARG A 322 -16.55 7.80 30.35
C ARG A 322 -16.87 6.60 31.23
N THR A 323 -18.01 5.94 31.02
CA THR A 323 -18.40 4.76 31.80
C THR A 323 -17.54 3.52 31.51
N SER A 324 -17.08 3.31 30.27
CA SER A 324 -16.24 2.14 29.95
C SER A 324 -14.82 2.25 30.50
N THR A 325 -14.28 3.47 30.59
CA THR A 325 -12.90 3.70 31.05
C THR A 325 -12.79 3.59 32.58
N GLN A 326 -13.86 3.89 33.33
CA GLN A 326 -13.91 3.69 34.78
C GLN A 326 -13.91 2.21 35.21
N GLY A 327 -14.28 1.28 34.32
CA GLY A 327 -14.27 -0.17 34.59
C GLY A 327 -12.93 -0.87 34.26
N SER A 328 -12.01 -0.22 33.55
CA SER A 328 -10.71 -0.79 33.19
C SER A 328 -9.59 -0.15 34.01
N SER A 329 -9.31 -0.71 35.19
CA SER A 329 -8.28 -0.23 36.13
C SER A 329 -6.85 -0.18 35.56
N GLU A 330 -6.60 -0.74 34.36
CA GLU A 330 -5.30 -0.64 33.66
C GLU A 330 -5.09 0.66 32.88
N VAL A 331 -6.16 1.36 32.44
CA VAL A 331 -6.02 2.62 31.67
C VAL A 331 -5.91 3.83 32.60
N SER A 332 -6.46 3.74 33.81
CA SER A 332 -6.27 4.74 34.86
C SER A 332 -4.81 4.90 35.27
N THR A 333 -3.92 3.92 35.04
CA THR A 333 -2.48 4.09 35.32
C THR A 333 -1.77 4.98 34.28
N ILE A 334 -2.36 5.17 33.10
CA ILE A 334 -1.84 6.09 32.06
C ILE A 334 -2.49 7.48 32.18
N SER A 335 -3.79 7.56 32.54
CA SER A 335 -4.49 8.84 32.71
C SER A 335 -4.31 9.47 34.09
N ASN A 336 -4.21 8.68 35.16
CA ASN A 336 -3.95 9.18 36.52
C ASN A 336 -2.43 9.18 36.78
N GLY A 337 -1.78 10.24 36.29
CA GLY A 337 -0.76 10.93 37.08
C GLY A 337 0.41 10.10 37.61
N SER A 338 1.22 9.48 36.74
CA SER A 338 2.65 9.28 37.06
C SER A 338 3.53 10.30 36.32
N TRP A 339 3.27 10.55 35.04
CA TRP A 339 3.98 11.60 34.31
C TRP A 339 3.42 12.99 34.63
N MET A 340 2.09 13.14 34.75
CA MET A 340 1.46 14.38 35.22
C MET A 340 1.71 14.67 36.70
N SER A 341 1.91 13.67 37.57
CA SER A 341 2.32 13.91 38.97
C SER A 341 3.83 14.10 39.12
N LYS A 342 4.65 13.64 38.17
CA LYS A 342 6.07 14.01 38.08
C LYS A 342 6.28 15.38 37.42
N LEU A 343 5.31 15.84 36.64
CA LEU A 343 5.20 17.21 36.12
C LEU A 343 4.33 18.12 36.99
N SER A 344 3.71 17.58 38.05
CA SER A 344 3.26 18.39 39.18
C SER A 344 4.51 19.09 39.62
N TRP A 345 4.59 20.37 39.27
CA TRP A 345 5.61 21.29 39.68
C TRP A 345 6.03 20.88 41.07
N LYS A 346 7.26 20.37 41.19
CA LYS A 346 7.90 20.22 42.48
C LYS A 346 8.15 21.67 42.87
N GLU A 347 7.07 22.32 43.32
CA GLU A 347 7.08 23.58 44.00
C GLU A 347 8.03 23.29 45.15
N LYS A 348 9.29 23.68 44.93
CA LYS A 348 10.26 23.76 46.00
C LYS A 348 9.67 24.84 46.87
N SER A 349 8.79 24.45 47.79
CA SER A 349 8.54 25.17 49.01
C SER A 349 9.87 25.17 49.75
N THR A 350 10.80 26.02 49.31
CA THR A 350 11.89 26.49 50.15
C THR A 350 11.20 27.06 51.38
N PRO A 351 11.43 26.49 52.57
CA PRO A 351 10.91 27.07 53.78
C PRO A 351 11.47 28.48 53.85
N ILE A 352 10.59 29.48 53.93
CA ILE A 352 10.95 30.88 54.18
C ILE A 352 11.67 30.89 55.53
N PRO A 353 13.00 31.14 55.59
CA PRO A 353 13.65 31.47 56.84
C PRO A 353 13.24 32.90 57.16
N GLY A 354 12.80 33.14 58.40
CA GLY A 354 12.37 34.44 58.86
C GLY A 354 13.40 35.55 58.61
N GLU A 355 12.85 36.74 58.35
CA GLU A 355 13.29 38.07 58.80
C GLU A 355 14.63 38.11 59.57
N LEU A 356 15.63 38.93 59.24
CA LEU A 356 15.62 40.35 58.92
C LEU A 356 16.98 40.70 58.27
N GLY A 357 16.99 41.64 57.32
CA GLY A 357 18.24 42.24 56.84
C GLY A 357 18.07 43.00 55.53
N GLU A 358 18.14 44.32 55.63
CA GLU A 358 17.93 45.32 54.57
C GLU A 358 18.82 45.19 53.32
N SER A 359 18.29 45.73 52.22
CA SER A 359 19.02 46.48 51.20
C SER A 359 20.15 45.76 50.45
N HIS A 360 19.80 45.14 49.32
CA HIS A 360 20.45 45.30 48.00
C HIS A 360 20.16 44.08 47.10
N ASN A 361 19.44 44.30 46.01
CA ASN A 361 19.67 43.77 44.66
C ASN A 361 18.35 43.69 43.89
N HIS A 362 18.10 44.70 43.06
CA HIS A 362 16.96 44.79 42.15
C HIS A 362 17.17 44.00 40.83
N ASP A 363 18.19 43.15 40.72
CA ASP A 363 18.65 42.56 39.44
C ASP A 363 18.32 41.07 39.21
N TYR A 364 17.43 40.45 39.99
CA TYR A 364 17.13 38.99 39.86
C TYR A 364 15.77 38.62 39.24
N LEU A 365 15.02 39.59 38.67
CA LEU A 365 13.70 39.33 38.04
C LEU A 365 13.73 39.23 36.50
N GLN A 366 14.91 39.07 35.90
CA GLN A 366 15.06 38.77 34.48
C GLN A 366 15.84 37.46 34.33
N HIS A 367 15.26 36.48 33.60
CA HIS A 367 15.84 35.17 33.24
C HIS A 367 15.50 33.94 34.10
N SER A 368 14.33 33.88 34.74
CA SER A 368 13.62 32.59 34.71
C SER A 368 13.05 32.42 33.31
N ASP A 369 13.93 32.11 32.35
CA ASP A 369 13.54 31.61 31.03
C ASP A 369 12.61 30.42 31.30
N ASP A 370 11.31 30.68 31.16
CA ASP A 370 10.24 29.70 31.27
C ASP A 370 10.59 28.53 30.36
N GLN A 371 11.23 27.50 30.92
CA GLN A 371 11.55 26.30 30.17
C GLN A 371 10.23 25.66 29.78
N ILE A 372 9.77 25.96 28.56
CA ILE A 372 8.55 25.38 28.00
C ILE A 372 8.71 23.86 28.14
N PRO A 373 7.85 23.19 28.92
CA PRO A 373 8.06 21.79 29.25
C PRO A 373 8.12 20.98 27.96
N LEU A 374 9.21 20.20 27.81
CA LEU A 374 9.38 19.37 26.62
C LEU A 374 8.25 18.34 26.56
N GLN A 375 7.46 18.42 25.50
CA GLN A 375 6.30 17.55 25.35
C GLN A 375 6.70 16.13 24.93
N PRO A 376 5.94 15.11 25.37
CA PRO A 376 6.21 13.74 24.99
C PRO A 376 6.03 13.52 23.48
N SER A 377 6.90 12.70 22.90
CA SER A 377 6.82 12.29 21.49
C SER A 377 5.71 11.26 21.26
N ALA A 378 5.22 11.15 20.02
CA ALA A 378 4.20 10.17 19.63
C ALA A 378 4.59 8.74 20.04
N ARG A 379 5.88 8.40 19.89
CA ARG A 379 6.44 7.11 20.30
C ARG A 379 6.31 6.81 21.79
N THR A 380 6.33 7.83 22.64
CA THR A 380 6.21 7.69 24.10
C THR A 380 4.75 7.48 24.50
N ILE A 381 3.82 8.19 23.86
CA ILE A 381 2.39 8.17 24.22
C ILE A 381 1.69 6.95 23.62
N ILE A 382 2.05 6.53 22.40
CA ILE A 382 1.33 5.50 21.65
C ILE A 382 2.27 4.30 21.42
N PRO A 383 2.15 3.21 22.20
CA PRO A 383 3.01 2.03 22.09
C PRO A 383 2.99 1.37 20.70
N LYS A 384 1.86 1.50 19.97
CA LYS A 384 1.71 0.98 18.61
C LYS A 384 2.71 1.62 17.63
N ILE A 385 2.97 2.92 17.77
CA ILE A 385 3.94 3.63 16.92
C ILE A 385 5.35 3.06 17.13
N ARG A 386 5.74 2.75 18.37
CA ARG A 386 7.03 2.10 18.66
C ARG A 386 7.15 0.73 17.99
N ARG A 387 6.07 -0.05 17.94
CA ARG A 387 6.06 -1.36 17.27
C ARG A 387 6.19 -1.20 15.75
N ILE A 388 5.49 -0.23 15.16
CA ILE A 388 5.56 0.06 13.72
C ILE A 388 6.97 0.47 13.31
N THR A 389 7.61 1.40 14.03
CA THR A 389 8.98 1.79 13.70
C THR A 389 9.97 0.66 13.91
N LEU A 390 9.80 -0.17 14.94
CA LEU A 390 10.63 -1.36 15.15
C LEU A 390 10.47 -2.36 14.00
N LEU A 391 9.24 -2.67 13.57
CA LEU A 391 8.97 -3.57 12.45
C LEU A 391 9.61 -3.08 11.15
N LEU A 392 9.55 -1.77 10.89
CA LEU A 392 10.19 -1.15 9.73
C LEU A 392 11.72 -1.28 9.76
N TRP A 393 12.36 -1.07 10.92
CA TRP A 393 13.80 -1.29 11.08
C TRP A 393 14.20 -2.76 10.98
N LEU A 394 13.40 -3.68 11.51
CA LEU A 394 13.63 -5.12 11.38
C LEU A 394 13.56 -5.56 9.91
N PHE A 395 12.58 -5.05 9.16
CA PHE A 395 12.45 -5.34 7.74
C PHE A 395 13.60 -4.76 6.92
N PHE A 396 14.06 -3.55 7.23
CA PHE A 396 15.28 -3.00 6.63
C PHE A 396 16.51 -3.88 6.92
N GLY A 397 16.66 -4.36 8.17
CA GLY A 397 17.73 -5.29 8.54
C GLY A 397 17.68 -6.58 7.75
N LEU A 398 16.50 -7.18 7.60
CA LEU A 398 16.29 -8.39 6.80
C LEU A 398 16.61 -8.16 5.30
N LEU A 399 16.19 -7.03 4.74
CA LEU A 399 16.54 -6.66 3.37
C LEU A 399 18.05 -6.47 3.19
N THR A 400 18.73 -5.85 4.16
CA THR A 400 20.19 -5.65 4.12
C THR A 400 20.93 -6.98 4.15
N ILE A 401 20.49 -7.92 5.00
CA ILE A 401 21.04 -9.29 5.02
C ILE A 401 20.80 -9.97 3.67
N SER A 402 19.61 -9.80 3.09
CA SER A 402 19.28 -10.36 1.77
C SER A 402 20.16 -9.77 0.66
N VAL A 403 20.41 -8.46 0.67
CA VAL A 403 21.34 -7.79 -0.27
C VAL A 403 22.74 -8.41 -0.18
N ILE A 404 23.27 -8.56 1.04
CA ILE A 404 24.61 -9.13 1.25
C ILE A 404 24.67 -10.57 0.76
N ALA A 405 23.67 -11.39 1.13
CA ALA A 405 23.60 -12.78 0.70
C ALA A 405 23.52 -12.90 -0.83
N VAL A 406 22.65 -12.11 -1.47
CA VAL A 406 22.48 -12.10 -2.93
C VAL A 406 23.77 -11.64 -3.61
N ALA A 407 24.43 -10.60 -3.10
CA ALA A 407 25.69 -10.10 -3.64
C ALA A 407 26.81 -11.14 -3.58
N ILE A 408 26.95 -11.85 -2.45
CA ILE A 408 27.96 -12.92 -2.29
C ILE A 408 27.68 -14.05 -3.28
N ILE A 409 26.44 -14.54 -3.36
CA ILE A 409 26.09 -15.64 -4.26
C ILE A 409 26.24 -15.21 -5.73
N ALA A 410 25.84 -13.99 -6.08
CA ALA A 410 25.97 -13.46 -7.44
C ALA A 410 27.44 -13.29 -7.85
N HIS A 411 28.31 -12.91 -6.91
CA HIS A 411 29.75 -12.86 -7.13
C HIS A 411 30.33 -14.27 -7.37
N ILE A 412 30.00 -15.24 -6.52
CA ILE A 412 30.47 -16.63 -6.64
C ILE A 412 29.99 -17.26 -7.96
N LYS A 413 28.75 -17.00 -8.38
CA LYS A 413 28.18 -17.49 -9.64
C LYS A 413 28.62 -16.69 -10.88
N GLY A 414 29.34 -15.58 -10.72
CA GLY A 414 29.74 -14.70 -11.82
C GLY A 414 28.58 -13.95 -12.49
N THR A 415 27.39 -13.91 -11.88
CA THR A 415 26.23 -13.17 -12.40
C THR A 415 26.32 -11.67 -12.11
N ALA A 416 27.16 -11.27 -11.14
CA ALA A 416 27.52 -9.89 -10.85
C ALA A 416 28.55 -9.32 -11.86
N SER A 417 28.38 -9.62 -13.16
CA SER A 417 29.23 -9.13 -14.23
C SER A 417 28.41 -8.38 -15.28
N ALA A 418 28.95 -7.29 -15.80
CA ALA A 418 28.36 -6.59 -16.92
C ALA A 418 28.22 -7.50 -18.15
N SER A 419 29.16 -8.45 -18.37
CA SER A 419 29.08 -9.40 -19.49
C SER A 419 27.85 -10.32 -19.39
N HIS A 420 27.56 -10.83 -18.20
CA HIS A 420 26.37 -11.62 -17.91
C HIS A 420 25.10 -10.81 -18.16
N ALA A 421 25.06 -9.56 -17.66
CA ALA A 421 23.94 -8.67 -17.90
C ALA A 421 23.74 -8.33 -19.40
N ARG A 422 24.80 -8.26 -20.23
CA ARG A 422 24.64 -8.05 -21.69
C ARG A 422 24.09 -9.28 -22.40
N TYR A 423 24.53 -10.46 -21.96
CA TYR A 423 24.11 -11.71 -22.54
C TYR A 423 22.59 -11.91 -22.41
N TYR A 424 22.04 -11.64 -21.23
CA TYR A 424 20.59 -11.77 -21.00
C TYR A 424 19.79 -10.50 -21.32
N GLY A 425 20.37 -9.31 -21.13
CA GLY A 425 19.71 -8.02 -21.33
C GLY A 425 19.71 -7.49 -22.76
N SER A 426 19.99 -8.34 -23.76
CA SER A 426 20.26 -8.00 -25.18
C SER A 426 21.55 -7.19 -25.41
N ASN A 427 22.06 -7.24 -26.65
CA ASN A 427 23.31 -6.58 -27.06
C ASN A 427 23.33 -5.04 -26.90
N GLN A 428 22.18 -4.38 -26.72
CA GLN A 428 22.09 -2.95 -26.43
C GLN A 428 21.83 -2.73 -24.94
N LEU A 429 22.91 -2.49 -24.18
CA LEU A 429 22.84 -2.19 -22.75
C LEU A 429 22.28 -0.78 -22.52
N SER A 430 20.96 -0.65 -22.40
CA SER A 430 20.41 0.53 -21.74
C SER A 430 20.75 0.46 -20.24
N SER A 431 20.97 1.61 -19.61
CA SER A 431 21.25 1.67 -18.16
C SER A 431 20.13 1.04 -17.33
N SER A 432 18.88 1.13 -17.78
CA SER A 432 17.72 0.48 -17.15
C SER A 432 17.80 -1.04 -17.18
N ARG A 433 18.27 -1.64 -18.29
CA ARG A 433 18.42 -3.09 -18.40
C ARG A 433 19.57 -3.60 -17.54
N LEU A 434 20.71 -2.90 -17.55
CA LEU A 434 21.78 -3.24 -16.63
C LEU A 434 21.28 -3.23 -15.18
N TRP A 435 20.44 -2.26 -14.81
CA TRP A 435 19.85 -2.21 -13.48
C TRP A 435 18.98 -3.43 -13.16
N ILE A 436 18.16 -3.93 -14.08
CA ILE A 436 17.30 -5.10 -13.83
C ILE A 436 18.10 -6.41 -13.78
N TRP A 437 19.03 -6.61 -14.69
CA TRP A 437 19.67 -7.90 -14.95
C TRP A 437 20.97 -8.15 -14.17
N PHE A 438 21.53 -7.14 -13.52
CA PHE A 438 22.81 -7.29 -12.82
C PHE A 438 22.67 -8.09 -11.52
N GLY A 439 23.52 -9.12 -11.37
CA GLY A 439 23.62 -9.92 -10.15
C GLY A 439 22.39 -10.79 -9.88
N GLN A 440 21.68 -11.20 -10.92
CA GLN A 440 20.46 -11.98 -10.78
C GLN A 440 20.75 -13.39 -10.24
N LEU A 441 19.89 -13.84 -9.33
CA LEU A 441 19.88 -15.21 -8.79
C LEU A 441 18.60 -15.92 -9.20
N TRP A 442 18.71 -17.21 -9.49
CA TRP A 442 17.65 -18.01 -10.09
C TRP A 442 17.45 -19.25 -9.23
N PHE A 443 16.23 -19.45 -8.75
CA PHE A 443 15.82 -20.58 -7.95
C PHE A 443 14.72 -21.33 -8.70
N ARG A 444 15.07 -22.49 -9.26
CA ARG A 444 14.09 -23.35 -9.92
C ARG A 444 13.25 -24.03 -8.86
N TYR A 445 11.93 -23.87 -8.96
CA TYR A 445 10.96 -24.56 -8.11
C TYR A 445 10.04 -25.50 -8.94
N ALA A 446 10.13 -25.43 -10.26
CA ALA A 446 9.28 -26.12 -11.23
C ALA A 446 9.76 -27.54 -11.63
N ASP A 447 10.57 -28.22 -10.80
CA ASP A 447 10.76 -29.68 -10.99
C ASP A 447 9.47 -30.47 -10.65
N LEU A 448 8.46 -29.78 -10.12
CA LEU A 448 7.07 -30.23 -10.16
C LEU A 448 6.63 -30.17 -11.62
N ASP A 449 6.43 -31.32 -12.28
CA ASP A 449 5.88 -31.52 -13.64
C ASP A 449 4.47 -30.91 -13.81
N LEU A 450 4.31 -29.64 -13.48
CA LEU A 450 3.12 -28.86 -13.67
C LEU A 450 3.12 -28.43 -15.14
N THR A 451 2.00 -28.63 -15.80
CA THR A 451 1.80 -28.15 -17.16
C THR A 451 1.91 -26.62 -17.20
N PRO A 452 2.44 -26.01 -18.28
CA PRO A 452 2.57 -24.56 -18.47
C PRO A 452 1.36 -23.73 -17.98
N LYS A 453 0.15 -24.23 -18.22
CA LYS A 453 -1.12 -23.60 -17.81
C LYS A 453 -1.30 -23.41 -16.30
N ASN A 454 -0.59 -24.16 -15.46
CA ASN A 454 -0.73 -24.10 -13.99
C ASN A 454 0.30 -23.17 -13.32
N HIS A 455 1.28 -22.64 -14.06
CA HIS A 455 2.35 -21.83 -13.46
C HIS A 455 1.90 -20.42 -13.10
N ASP A 456 1.00 -19.80 -13.85
CA ASP A 456 0.64 -18.38 -13.63
C ASP A 456 -0.09 -18.18 -12.30
N GLY A 457 -1.03 -19.07 -11.96
CA GLY A 457 -1.73 -19.01 -10.68
C GLY A 457 -0.80 -19.16 -9.48
N LEU A 458 0.13 -20.11 -9.55
CA LEU A 458 1.12 -20.35 -8.50
C LEU A 458 2.17 -19.24 -8.42
N THR A 459 2.54 -18.66 -9.57
CA THR A 459 3.35 -17.46 -9.68
C THR A 459 2.74 -16.29 -8.91
N ILE A 460 1.45 -16.02 -9.11
CA ILE A 460 0.73 -14.95 -8.40
C ILE A 460 0.74 -15.18 -6.88
N VAL A 461 0.55 -16.43 -6.44
CA VAL A 461 0.59 -16.78 -5.00
C VAL A 461 1.97 -16.53 -4.40
N PHE A 462 3.03 -17.01 -5.05
CA PHE A 462 4.40 -16.78 -4.57
C PHE A 462 4.78 -15.30 -4.59
N GLN A 463 4.46 -14.58 -5.67
CA GLN A 463 4.70 -13.14 -5.74
C GLN A 463 3.96 -12.40 -4.60
N SER A 464 2.69 -12.74 -4.37
CA SER A 464 1.89 -12.16 -3.28
C SER A 464 2.49 -12.45 -1.91
N LEU A 465 3.02 -13.65 -1.69
CA LEU A 465 3.70 -14.02 -0.45
C LEU A 465 4.94 -13.17 -0.20
N PHE A 466 5.78 -12.97 -1.22
CA PHE A 466 6.93 -12.08 -1.15
C PHE A 466 6.52 -10.61 -0.96
N GLN A 467 5.40 -10.18 -1.55
CA GLN A 467 4.86 -8.81 -1.46
C GLN A 467 4.28 -8.47 -0.07
N ALA A 468 3.84 -9.47 0.68
CA ALA A 468 3.06 -9.28 1.91
C ALA A 468 3.78 -8.42 2.96
N PRO A 469 5.05 -8.66 3.33
CA PRO A 469 5.74 -7.87 4.35
C PRO A 469 5.85 -6.39 3.97
N LEU A 470 6.19 -6.11 2.70
CA LEU A 470 6.31 -4.74 2.19
C LEU A 470 4.95 -4.01 2.28
N THR A 471 3.88 -4.67 1.83
CA THR A 471 2.52 -4.11 1.86
C THR A 471 2.08 -3.80 3.29
N LEU A 472 2.31 -4.72 4.24
CA LEU A 472 1.94 -4.53 5.64
C LEU A 472 2.69 -3.36 6.29
N ILE A 473 3.97 -3.21 6.00
CA ILE A 473 4.81 -2.14 6.58
C ILE A 473 4.43 -0.77 6.04
N LEU A 474 4.16 -0.67 4.73
CA LEU A 474 3.72 0.58 4.10
C LEU A 474 2.37 1.06 4.66
N HIS A 475 1.41 0.15 4.85
CA HIS A 475 0.11 0.48 5.44
C HIS A 475 0.20 0.70 6.95
N SER A 476 1.13 0.06 7.64
CA SER A 476 1.40 0.35 9.06
C SER A 476 2.00 1.75 9.23
N THR A 477 2.86 2.19 8.31
CA THR A 477 3.49 3.52 8.35
C THR A 477 2.48 4.65 8.12
N GLU A 478 1.39 4.38 7.39
CA GLU A 478 0.27 5.30 7.22
C GLU A 478 -0.34 5.74 8.54
N LEU A 479 -0.53 4.80 9.47
CA LEU A 479 -1.02 5.14 10.81
C LEU A 479 -0.13 6.16 11.52
N LEU A 480 1.19 6.00 11.42
CA LEU A 480 2.13 6.94 12.03
C LEU A 480 1.95 8.33 11.42
N VAL A 481 1.84 8.41 10.09
CA VAL A 481 1.63 9.68 9.39
C VAL A 481 0.30 10.32 9.80
N ASP A 482 -0.78 9.54 9.91
CA ASP A 482 -2.10 10.03 10.30
C ASP A 482 -2.12 10.58 11.73
N VAL A 483 -1.45 9.91 12.67
CA VAL A 483 -1.31 10.39 14.06
C VAL A 483 -0.55 11.72 14.13
N ILE A 484 0.50 11.87 13.32
CA ILE A 484 1.27 13.13 13.28
C ILE A 484 0.47 14.23 12.60
N ARG A 485 -0.33 13.89 11.58
CA ARG A 485 -1.28 14.81 10.94
C ARG A 485 -2.31 15.32 11.95
N ASP A 486 -2.90 14.43 12.74
CA ASP A 486 -3.87 14.78 13.77
C ASP A 486 -3.27 15.76 14.79
N GLU A 487 -2.03 15.49 15.25
CA GLU A 487 -1.32 16.41 16.15
C GLU A 487 -1.06 17.77 15.50
N ARG A 488 -0.68 17.82 14.22
CA ARG A 488 -0.49 19.10 13.52
C ARG A 488 -1.79 19.90 13.41
N ALA A 489 -2.89 19.24 13.07
CA ALA A 489 -4.20 19.88 13.02
C ALA A 489 -4.58 20.46 14.40
N TRP A 490 -4.28 19.73 15.48
CA TRP A 490 -4.45 20.24 16.85
C TRP A 490 -3.59 21.47 17.13
N ARG A 491 -2.34 21.50 16.66
CA ARG A 491 -1.43 22.65 16.86
C ARG A 491 -1.91 23.94 16.24
N GLU A 492 -2.66 23.87 15.14
CA GLU A 492 -3.22 25.05 14.49
C GLU A 492 -4.19 25.81 15.42
N ALA A 493 -4.82 25.13 16.39
CA ALA A 493 -5.74 25.73 17.35
C ALA A 493 -5.06 26.70 18.33
N SER A 494 -3.74 26.56 18.55
CA SER A 494 -2.96 27.50 19.36
C SER A 494 -2.52 28.75 18.60
N THR A 495 -2.68 28.77 17.28
CA THR A 495 -2.28 29.93 16.47
C THR A 495 -3.31 31.04 16.59
N LYS A 496 -2.89 32.30 16.39
CA LYS A 496 -3.81 33.46 16.35
C LYS A 496 -4.95 33.31 15.33
N LYS A 497 -4.78 32.44 14.33
CA LYS A 497 -5.79 32.16 13.30
C LYS A 497 -6.80 31.09 13.73
N GLY A 498 -6.52 30.31 14.76
CA GLY A 498 -7.28 29.11 15.13
C GLY A 498 -7.17 28.00 14.09
N ALA A 499 -7.55 26.78 14.48
CA ALA A 499 -7.61 25.63 13.59
C ALA A 499 -8.85 25.77 12.71
N LYS A 500 -8.67 25.75 11.38
CA LYS A 500 -9.81 25.69 10.46
C LYS A 500 -10.44 24.31 10.54
N VAL A 501 -11.70 24.29 10.91
CA VAL A 501 -12.50 23.07 11.02
C VAL A 501 -12.84 22.52 9.63
N ASN A 502 -13.07 23.44 8.69
CA ASN A 502 -13.47 23.15 7.33
C ASN A 502 -12.33 23.43 6.34
N GLU A 503 -11.30 22.57 6.26
CA GLU A 503 -10.31 22.62 5.16
C GLU A 503 -10.55 21.53 4.10
N ASN A 504 -10.48 21.92 2.81
CA ASN A 504 -10.71 21.01 1.69
C ASN A 504 -9.74 19.82 1.74
N MET A 505 -10.25 18.59 1.68
CA MET A 505 -9.47 17.35 1.80
C MET A 505 -8.27 17.28 0.84
N PHE A 506 -8.47 17.54 -0.45
CA PHE A 506 -7.38 17.50 -1.44
C PHE A 506 -6.30 18.54 -1.15
N VAL A 507 -6.69 19.73 -0.73
CA VAL A 507 -5.75 20.79 -0.35
C VAL A 507 -5.01 20.40 0.93
N SER A 508 -5.70 19.81 1.90
CA SER A 508 -5.11 19.34 3.15
C SER A 508 -4.11 18.20 2.89
N MET A 509 -4.45 17.25 2.01
CA MET A 509 -3.57 16.15 1.61
C MET A 509 -2.31 16.66 0.90
N LEU A 510 -2.43 17.60 -0.03
CA LEU A 510 -1.28 18.20 -0.73
C LEU A 510 -0.43 19.08 0.20
N LYS A 511 -1.05 19.76 1.17
CA LYS A 511 -0.32 20.54 2.19
C LYS A 511 0.39 19.66 3.21
N ASN A 512 -0.15 18.48 3.51
CA ASN A 512 0.46 17.56 4.45
C ASN A 512 1.57 16.75 3.78
N TRP A 513 2.75 17.36 3.66
CA TRP A 513 3.94 16.74 3.06
C TRP A 513 4.25 15.31 3.53
N PRO A 514 4.04 14.89 4.80
CA PRO A 514 4.26 13.50 5.23
C PRO A 514 3.34 12.50 4.52
N SER A 515 2.06 12.85 4.30
CA SER A 515 1.10 12.01 3.58
C SER A 515 1.47 11.91 2.09
N LEU A 516 1.87 13.04 1.48
CA LEU A 516 2.32 13.05 0.09
C LEU A 516 3.58 12.19 -0.10
N ILE A 517 4.58 12.33 0.78
CA ILE A 517 5.80 11.52 0.73
C ILE A 517 5.44 10.04 0.88
N LEU A 518 4.61 9.66 1.86
CA LEU A 518 4.22 8.26 2.03
C LEU A 518 3.48 7.70 0.80
N PHE A 519 2.59 8.48 0.18
CA PHE A 519 1.91 8.09 -1.06
C PHE A 519 2.91 7.83 -2.20
N LEU A 520 3.90 8.71 -2.36
CA LEU A 520 4.97 8.53 -3.35
C LEU A 520 5.81 7.27 -3.07
N PHE A 521 6.19 7.04 -1.81
CA PHE A 521 6.91 5.85 -1.38
C PHE A 521 6.10 4.57 -1.61
N LYS A 522 4.80 4.58 -1.34
CA LYS A 522 3.92 3.42 -1.56
C LYS A 522 3.99 2.96 -3.03
N GLY A 523 3.70 3.84 -3.98
CA GLY A 523 3.75 3.47 -5.40
C GLY A 523 5.16 3.09 -5.87
N LEU A 524 6.18 3.86 -5.47
CA LEU A 524 7.56 3.64 -5.91
C LEU A 524 8.15 2.33 -5.36
N THR A 525 7.96 2.04 -4.07
CA THR A 525 8.53 0.83 -3.45
C THR A 525 7.84 -0.43 -3.95
N GLN A 526 6.53 -0.39 -4.20
CA GLN A 526 5.77 -1.51 -4.78
C GLN A 526 6.25 -1.80 -6.22
N TRP A 527 6.47 -0.77 -7.03
CA TRP A 527 7.05 -0.91 -8.37
C TRP A 527 8.51 -1.38 -8.35
N VAL A 528 9.38 -0.82 -7.51
CA VAL A 528 10.77 -1.31 -7.43
C VAL A 528 10.79 -2.77 -6.96
N PHE A 529 9.90 -3.15 -6.04
CA PHE A 529 9.79 -4.53 -5.58
C PHE A 529 9.44 -5.51 -6.71
N SER A 530 8.55 -5.15 -7.65
CA SER A 530 8.28 -6.00 -8.81
C SER A 530 9.51 -6.19 -9.72
N CYS A 531 10.50 -5.30 -9.65
CA CYS A 531 11.81 -5.48 -10.30
C CYS A 531 12.82 -6.26 -9.45
N VAL A 532 12.59 -6.39 -8.12
CA VAL A 532 13.45 -7.17 -7.21
C VAL A 532 13.17 -8.65 -7.38
N VAL A 533 11.90 -9.02 -7.27
CA VAL A 533 11.45 -10.40 -7.33
C VAL A 533 10.55 -10.56 -8.54
N ALA A 534 11.01 -11.37 -9.49
CA ALA A 534 10.20 -11.88 -10.58
C ALA A 534 9.99 -13.38 -10.34
N VAL A 535 8.73 -13.77 -10.19
CA VAL A 535 8.34 -15.17 -10.12
C VAL A 535 7.78 -15.54 -11.47
N ASP A 536 8.44 -16.49 -12.13
CA ASP A 536 8.02 -17.10 -13.38
C ASP A 536 8.06 -18.62 -13.12
N ALA A 537 8.45 -19.49 -14.07
CA ALA A 537 8.87 -20.87 -13.76
C ALA A 537 10.06 -20.98 -12.78
N VAL A 538 10.77 -19.88 -12.56
CA VAL A 538 11.85 -19.73 -11.60
C VAL A 538 11.57 -18.51 -10.72
N VAL A 539 11.91 -18.56 -9.44
CA VAL A 539 11.97 -17.35 -8.63
C VAL A 539 13.30 -16.70 -8.90
N THR A 540 13.29 -15.42 -9.26
CA THR A 540 14.52 -14.66 -9.38
C THR A 540 14.58 -13.45 -8.50
N VAL A 541 15.81 -13.15 -8.10
CA VAL A 541 16.12 -12.01 -7.25
C VAL A 541 17.23 -11.21 -7.91
N SER A 542 16.93 -9.96 -8.26
CA SER A 542 17.86 -9.05 -8.91
C SER A 542 18.58 -8.17 -7.90
N LEU A 543 19.91 -8.08 -7.98
CA LEU A 543 20.73 -7.44 -6.95
C LEU A 543 20.57 -5.91 -6.92
N LEU A 544 20.68 -5.22 -8.06
CA LEU A 544 20.60 -3.74 -8.06
C LEU A 544 19.20 -3.20 -7.70
N PRO A 545 18.09 -3.81 -8.16
CA PRO A 545 16.77 -3.43 -7.69
C PRO A 545 16.62 -3.71 -6.19
N LEU A 546 17.18 -4.81 -5.68
CA LEU A 546 17.14 -5.14 -4.25
C LEU A 546 17.88 -4.09 -3.41
N VAL A 547 19.06 -3.64 -3.88
CA VAL A 547 19.81 -2.53 -3.26
C VAL A 547 18.97 -1.25 -3.28
N THR A 548 18.31 -0.95 -4.40
CA THR A 548 17.46 0.23 -4.55
C THR A 548 16.28 0.18 -3.58
N LEU A 549 15.62 -0.97 -3.46
CA LEU A 549 14.56 -1.19 -2.50
C LEU A 549 15.07 -1.02 -1.06
N ALA A 550 16.23 -1.58 -0.72
CA ALA A 550 16.83 -1.43 0.61
C ALA A 550 17.11 0.05 0.95
N ILE A 551 17.60 0.84 -0.01
CA ILE A 551 17.78 2.29 0.15
C ILE A 551 16.44 2.99 0.36
N LEU A 552 15.42 2.68 -0.44
CA LEU A 552 14.09 3.27 -0.26
C LEU A 552 13.48 2.95 1.10
N ILE A 553 13.61 1.70 1.57
CA ILE A 553 13.13 1.29 2.90
C ILE A 553 13.96 1.94 4.01
N LEU A 554 15.27 2.14 3.84
CA LEU A 554 16.10 2.91 4.77
C LEU A 554 15.61 4.36 4.89
N LEU A 555 15.35 5.01 3.76
CA LEU A 555 14.82 6.38 3.74
C LEU A 555 13.46 6.45 4.43
N LEU A 556 12.57 5.48 4.17
CA LEU A 556 11.28 5.38 4.85
C LEU A 556 11.44 5.13 6.36
N ALA A 557 12.41 4.30 6.77
CA ALA A 557 12.72 4.02 8.18
C ALA A 557 13.23 5.27 8.91
N ILE A 558 14.16 6.01 8.30
CA ILE A 558 14.67 7.29 8.85
C ILE A 558 13.54 8.32 8.95
N PHE A 559 12.73 8.45 7.89
CA PHE A 559 11.57 9.34 7.87
C PHE A 559 10.59 9.00 8.99
N SER A 560 10.20 7.73 9.12
CA SER A 560 9.28 7.26 10.15
C SER A 560 9.86 7.41 11.56
N GLU A 561 11.15 7.13 11.75
CA GLU A 561 11.82 7.31 13.03
C GLU A 561 11.83 8.79 13.44
N LYS A 562 12.15 9.69 12.51
CA LYS A 562 12.13 11.15 12.72
C LYS A 562 10.73 11.65 13.07
N LEU A 563 9.69 11.17 12.37
CA LEU A 563 8.31 11.50 12.71
C LEU A 563 7.90 10.96 14.08
N SER A 564 8.25 9.71 14.41
CA SER A 564 7.87 9.09 15.68
C SER A 564 8.50 9.78 16.90
N ARG A 565 9.71 10.34 16.73
CA ARG A 565 10.45 11.09 17.75
C ARG A 565 10.13 12.59 17.76
N TRP A 566 9.36 13.07 16.78
CA TRP A 566 8.96 14.47 16.74
C TRP A 566 8.23 14.83 18.04
N ARG A 567 8.69 15.90 18.68
CA ARG A 567 8.08 16.48 19.87
C ARG A 567 7.47 17.81 19.45
N PRO A 568 6.15 18.00 19.60
CA PRO A 568 5.55 19.28 19.33
C PRO A 568 6.09 20.32 20.32
N LYS A 569 6.19 21.56 19.86
CA LYS A 569 6.63 22.71 20.67
C LYS A 569 5.42 23.57 21.04
N GLY A 570 5.50 24.27 22.17
CA GLY A 570 4.49 25.22 22.64
C GLY A 570 3.87 24.82 23.98
N LYS A 571 2.97 25.68 24.50
CA LYS A 571 2.27 25.47 25.78
C LYS A 571 1.13 24.45 25.66
N GLN A 572 0.45 24.40 24.51
CA GLN A 572 -0.66 23.49 24.24
C GLN A 572 -0.28 22.02 24.45
N PRO A 573 -1.03 21.19 25.20
CA PRO A 573 -0.66 19.81 25.46
C PRO A 573 -0.71 18.94 24.19
N ALA A 574 0.17 17.94 24.07
CA ALA A 574 0.15 17.00 22.95
C ALA A 574 -0.99 15.99 23.09
N THR A 575 -1.77 15.80 22.02
CA THR A 575 -2.94 14.91 22.04
C THR A 575 -2.81 13.75 21.07
N TYR A 576 -2.11 13.94 19.95
CA TYR A 576 -1.92 12.95 18.89
C TYR A 576 -3.24 12.33 18.43
N GLY A 577 -4.29 13.15 18.37
CA GLY A 577 -5.63 12.71 17.98
C GLY A 577 -6.41 11.99 19.09
N ASN A 578 -5.97 12.01 20.36
CA ASN A 578 -6.76 11.47 21.47
C ASN A 578 -8.03 12.28 21.66
N LEU A 579 -9.17 11.69 21.33
CA LEU A 579 -10.45 12.42 21.25
C LEU A 579 -10.92 12.93 22.62
N MET A 580 -10.63 12.21 23.70
CA MET A 580 -10.99 12.61 25.06
C MET A 580 -10.17 13.81 25.54
N LEU A 581 -8.87 13.85 25.22
CA LEU A 581 -8.03 15.01 25.52
C LEU A 581 -8.43 16.21 24.66
N LEU A 582 -8.71 15.99 23.38
CA LEU A 582 -9.19 17.05 22.49
C LEU A 582 -10.48 17.67 23.02
N SER A 583 -11.50 16.89 23.34
CA SER A 583 -12.76 17.43 23.89
C SER A 583 -12.57 18.20 25.19
N ARG A 584 -11.54 17.88 25.99
CA ARG A 584 -11.26 18.56 27.26
C ARG A 584 -10.62 19.93 27.08
N TYR A 585 -9.76 20.08 26.06
CA TYR A 585 -8.98 21.30 25.83
C TYR A 585 -9.54 22.20 24.74
N MET A 586 -10.56 21.74 24.02
CA MET A 586 -11.27 22.54 23.03
C MET A 586 -12.19 23.54 23.72
N ALA A 587 -11.99 24.82 23.42
CA ALA A 587 -12.97 25.83 23.77
C ALA A 587 -13.83 26.19 22.56
N ASP A 588 -15.06 26.57 22.88
CA ASP A 588 -16.06 27.09 21.95
C ASP A 588 -16.17 26.29 20.65
N LEU A 589 -16.78 25.10 20.80
CA LEU A 589 -17.06 24.20 19.68
C LEU A 589 -17.98 24.82 18.63
N ASP A 590 -18.68 25.92 18.92
CA ASP A 590 -19.70 26.47 18.02
C ASP A 590 -19.16 27.38 16.92
N SER A 591 -17.88 27.73 16.97
CA SER A 591 -17.21 28.55 15.95
C SER A 591 -16.66 27.72 14.77
N ASP A 592 -16.50 28.35 13.61
CA ASP A 592 -15.87 27.73 12.40
C ASP A 592 -14.35 27.51 12.57
N ARG A 593 -13.80 28.01 13.69
CA ARG A 593 -12.38 27.96 14.03
C ARG A 593 -12.22 27.58 15.48
N VAL A 594 -11.59 26.45 15.73
CA VAL A 594 -11.37 26.02 17.11
C VAL A 594 -10.10 26.68 17.64
N PHE A 595 -10.21 27.25 18.83
CA PHE A 595 -9.09 27.80 19.58
C PHE A 595 -8.79 26.90 20.78
N TRP A 596 -7.52 26.81 21.11
CA TRP A 596 -7.09 26.21 22.37
C TRP A 596 -7.29 27.21 23.50
N VAL A 597 -7.95 26.80 24.59
CA VAL A 597 -8.03 27.58 25.82
C VAL A 597 -7.03 27.05 26.82
N ASP A 598 -6.27 27.99 27.39
CA ASP A 598 -5.42 27.74 28.54
C ASP A 598 -6.34 27.59 29.75
N THR A 599 -6.34 26.43 30.42
CA THR A 599 -7.25 26.16 31.54
C THR A 599 -6.82 26.83 32.84
N ASP A 600 -5.68 27.53 32.83
CA ASP A 600 -5.05 28.13 34.00
C ASP A 600 -5.35 29.64 34.17
N THR A 601 -6.28 30.18 33.36
CA THR A 601 -6.89 31.52 33.51
C THR A 601 -8.37 31.39 33.77
#